data_AF-A0A956UFL3-F1
#
_entry.id   AF-A0A956UFL3-F1
#
_cell.length_a   1.000
_cell.length_b   1.000
_cell.length_c   1.000
_cell.angle_alpha   90.00
_cell.angle_beta   90.00
_cell.angle_gamma   90.00
#
_symmetry.space_group_name_H-M   'P 1'
#
loop_
_entity.id
_entity.type
_entity.pdbx_description
1 polymer ?
#
loop_
_entity_poly.entity_id
_entity_poly.type
_entity_poly.pdbx_seq_one_letter_code
_entity_poly.pdbx_strand_id
1 'polypeptide(L)' 'MSGIFYDGTHRRVVRVVGTPDPGWRLVTHDLTPAVNECRRILREWMESEDLFLVDWSALAQPYHERRSA' A
#
# COMPACT_ATOMS: atom_id res chain seq x y z
N MET A 1 10.96 4.67 8.12
CA MET A 1 10.06 5.41 7.20
C MET A 1 8.65 4.85 7.35
N SER A 2 7.61 5.63 7.10
CA SER A 2 6.23 5.13 7.05
C SER A 2 5.63 5.37 5.67
N GLY A 3 4.77 4.45 5.24
CA GLY A 3 4.03 4.60 4.00
C GLY A 3 3.25 3.34 3.63
N ILE A 4 2.45 3.46 2.58
CA ILE A 4 1.81 2.36 1.89
C ILE A 4 2.72 1.94 0.74
N PHE A 5 3.01 0.66 0.65
CA PHE A 5 3.91 0.08 -0.35
C PHE A 5 3.20 -1.01 -1.14
N TYR A 6 3.59 -1.15 -2.40
CA TYR A 6 3.22 -2.25 -3.27
C TYR A 6 4.33 -3.28 -3.32
N ASP A 7 3.99 -4.51 -2.93
CA ASP A 7 4.80 -5.71 -3.04
C ASP A 7 4.48 -6.40 -4.37
N GLY A 8 5.38 -6.27 -5.34
CA GLY A 8 5.21 -6.86 -6.67
C GLY A 8 5.31 -8.38 -6.70
N THR A 9 5.98 -8.99 -5.72
CA THR A 9 6.16 -10.45 -5.65
C THR A 9 4.86 -11.14 -5.25
N HIS A 10 4.16 -10.58 -4.25
CA HIS A 10 2.88 -11.12 -3.77
C HIS A 10 1.67 -10.37 -4.29
N ARG A 11 1.88 -9.36 -5.16
CA ARG A 11 0.86 -8.48 -5.73
C ARG A 11 -0.07 -7.90 -4.66
N ARG A 12 0.49 -7.32 -3.60
CA ARG A 12 -0.32 -6.80 -2.48
C ARG A 12 0.08 -5.38 -2.12
N VAL A 13 -0.85 -4.66 -1.51
CA VAL A 13 -0.60 -3.31 -0.99
C VAL A 13 -0.67 -3.33 0.52
N VAL A 14 0.39 -2.87 1.18
CA VAL A 14 0.57 -3.00 2.63
C VAL A 14 1.04 -1.69 3.26
N ARG A 15 0.58 -1.42 4.48
CA ARG A 15 1.10 -0.35 5.33
C ARG A 15 2.40 -0.82 5.99
N VAL A 16 3.45 -0.01 5.89
CA VAL A 16 4.74 -0.26 6.51
C VAL A 16 5.09 0.87 7.44
N VAL A 17 5.45 0.52 8.68
CA VAL A 17 6.09 1.41 9.64
C VAL A 17 7.48 0.83 9.92
N GLY A 18 8.52 1.49 9.43
CA GLY A 18 9.90 1.02 9.53
C GLY A 18 10.61 0.96 8.18
N THR A 19 11.24 -0.17 7.90
CA THR A 19 11.99 -0.39 6.67
C THR A 19 11.18 -1.31 5.76
N PRO A 20 10.75 -0.87 4.57
CA PRO A 20 10.10 -1.74 3.60
C PRO A 20 11.10 -2.75 3.03
N ASP A 21 10.60 -3.88 2.52
CA ASP A 21 11.46 -4.86 1.87
C ASP A 21 12.06 -4.29 0.56
N PRO A 22 13.29 -4.69 0.19
CA PRO A 22 13.90 -4.29 -1.06
C PRO A 22 13.04 -4.65 -2.27
N GLY A 23 12.86 -3.70 -3.20
CA GLY A 23 12.07 -3.90 -4.41
C GLY A 23 10.58 -3.57 -4.27
N TRP A 24 10.10 -3.31 -3.05
CA TRP A 24 8.76 -2.76 -2.86
C TRP A 24 8.70 -1.31 -3.34
N ARG A 25 7.60 -0.96 -4.01
CA ARG A 25 7.39 0.38 -4.55
C ARG A 25 6.53 1.19 -3.59
N LEU A 26 7.00 2.38 -3.21
CA LEU A 26 6.20 3.31 -2.43
C LEU A 26 4.99 3.76 -3.26
N VAL A 27 3.79 3.63 -2.68
CA VAL A 27 2.56 4.18 -3.23
C VAL A 27 2.32 5.57 -2.66
N THR A 28 2.42 5.72 -1.34
CA THR A 28 2.24 7.01 -0.66
C THR A 28 2.87 6.99 0.73
N HIS A 29 3.34 8.13 1.21
CA HIS A 29 3.82 8.28 2.58
C HIS A 29 2.69 8.33 3.62
N ASP A 30 1.46 8.60 3.18
CA ASP A 30 0.29 8.64 4.05
C ASP A 30 -0.20 7.22 4.35
N LEU A 31 -0.48 6.94 5.63
CA LEU A 31 -0.99 5.64 6.09
C LEU A 31 -2.52 5.60 6.19
N THR A 32 -3.17 6.75 6.13
CA THR A 32 -4.63 6.91 6.18
C THR A 32 -5.39 6.60 4.88
N PRO A 33 -4.79 6.62 3.66
CA PRO A 33 -5.53 6.44 2.42
C PRO A 33 -6.33 5.15 2.37
N ALA A 34 -7.54 5.27 1.84
CA ALA A 34 -8.39 4.14 1.51
C ALA A 34 -7.90 3.44 0.23
N VAL A 35 -8.40 2.22 0.02
CA VAL A 35 -8.10 1.39 -1.18
C VAL A 35 -8.27 2.17 -2.48
N ASN A 36 -9.33 2.98 -2.61
CA ASN A 36 -9.62 3.74 -3.83
C ASN A 36 -8.52 4.74 -4.18
N GLU A 37 -7.92 5.39 -3.17
CA GLU A 37 -6.85 6.35 -3.40
C GLU A 37 -5.54 5.66 -3.79
N CYS A 38 -5.19 4.58 -3.09
CA CYS A 38 -4.03 3.75 -3.45
C CYS A 38 -4.17 3.18 -4.86
N ARG A 39 -5.38 2.74 -5.24
CA ARG A 39 -5.70 2.26 -6.58
C ARG A 39 -5.55 3.35 -7.64
N ARG A 40 -5.91 4.60 -7.33
CA ARG A 40 -5.72 5.74 -8.24
C ARG A 40 -4.23 6.00 -8.49
N ILE A 41 -3.40 5.97 -7.45
CA ILE A 41 -1.95 6.18 -7.58
C ILE A 41 -1.31 5.05 -8.39
N LEU A 42 -1.65 3.79 -8.09
CA LEU A 42 -1.08 2.65 -8.80
C LEU A 42 -1.42 2.65 -10.30
N ARG A 43 -2.58 3.19 -10.70
CA ARG A 43 -2.97 3.36 -12.12
C ARG A 43 -2.01 4.25 -12.92
N GLU A 44 -1.21 5.09 -12.29
CA GLU A 44 -0.25 5.93 -12.99
C GLU A 44 0.91 5.13 -13.62
N TRP A 45 1.12 3.89 -13.17
CA TRP A 45 2.25 3.05 -13.61
C TRP A 45 1.94 1.55 -13.66
N MET A 46 0.68 1.16 -13.51
CA MET A 46 0.19 -0.22 -13.56
C MET A 46 -1.05 -0.29 -14.43
N GLU A 47 -1.10 -1.31 -15.29
CA GLU A 47 -2.24 -1.54 -16.17
C GLU A 47 -3.49 -1.96 -15.39
N SER A 48 -4.67 -1.71 -15.99
CA SER A 48 -5.95 -1.97 -15.32
C SER A 48 -6.17 -3.45 -14.99
N GLU A 49 -5.63 -4.36 -15.81
CA GLU A 49 -5.71 -5.81 -15.59
C GLU A 49 -4.88 -6.23 -14.37
N ASP A 50 -3.65 -5.72 -14.25
CA ASP A 50 -2.77 -5.99 -13.10
C ASP A 50 -3.36 -5.46 -11.80
N LEU A 51 -4.01 -4.29 -11.85
CA LEU A 51 -4.70 -3.70 -10.69
C LEU A 51 -5.84 -4.56 -10.15
N PHE A 52 -6.48 -5.34 -11.02
CA PHE A 52 -7.55 -6.25 -10.60
C PHE A 52 -6.99 -7.44 -9.80
N LEU A 53 -5.72 -7.79 -10.02
CA LEU A 53 -5.04 -8.91 -9.37
C LEU A 53 -4.36 -8.51 -8.05
N VAL A 54 -4.40 -7.23 -7.69
CA VAL A 54 -3.80 -6.73 -6.46
C VAL A 54 -4.65 -7.14 -5.25
N ASP A 55 -3.99 -7.68 -4.23
CA ASP A 55 -4.56 -7.90 -2.91
C ASP A 55 -4.55 -6.60 -2.08
N TRP A 56 -5.75 -6.16 -1.71
CA TRP A 56 -6.02 -4.94 -0.94
C TRP A 56 -6.39 -5.22 0.52
N SER A 57 -6.41 -6.49 0.94
CA SER A 57 -6.93 -6.91 2.25
C SER A 57 -6.19 -6.25 3.42
N ALA A 58 -4.89 -6.03 3.29
CA ALA A 58 -4.07 -5.34 4.29
C ALA A 58 -4.42 -3.84 4.45
N LEU A 59 -5.13 -3.24 3.49
CA LEU A 59 -5.64 -1.88 3.61
C LEU A 59 -7.06 -1.79 4.17
N ALA A 60 -7.80 -2.91 4.22
CA ALA A 60 -9.21 -2.94 4.63
C ALA A 60 -9.42 -2.60 6.11
N GLN A 61 -8.41 -2.81 6.95
CA GLN A 61 -8.44 -2.36 8.34
C GLN A 61 -8.06 -0.88 8.43
N PRO A 62 -8.79 -0.06 9.21
CA PRO A 62 -8.37 1.30 9.50
C PRO A 62 -6.97 1.32 10.09
N TYR A 63 -6.13 2.26 9.66
CA TYR A 63 -4.86 2.48 10.31
C TYR A 63 -5.13 3.06 11.71
N HIS A 64 -4.92 2.24 12.74
CA HIS A 64 -4.88 2.71 14.12
C HIS A 64 -3.42 2.99 14.46
N GLU A 65 -3.05 4.27 14.51
CA GLU A 65 -1.78 4.67 15.10
C GLU A 65 -1.79 4.22 16.56
N ARG A 66 -1.08 3.14 16.88
CA ARG A 66 -0.82 2.79 18.27
C ARG A 66 0.07 3.90 18.84
N ARG A 67 -0.55 4.93 19.41
CA ARG A 67 0.15 5.88 20.28
C ARG A 67 0.77 5.06 21.41
N SER A 68 2.08 4.85 21.32
CA SER A 68 2.84 4.40 22.48
C SER A 68 2.88 5.60 23.43
N ALA A 69 2.27 5.40 24.61
CA ALA A 69 2.30 6.35 25.72
C ALA A 69 3.70 6.51 26.30
#